data_AF-A0A6C0BAI7-F1
#
_entry.id   AF-A0A6C0BAI7-F1
#
_cell.length_a   1.000
_cell.length_b   1.000
_cell.length_c   1.000
_cell.angle_alpha   90.00
_cell.angle_beta   90.00
_cell.angle_gamma   90.00
#
_symmetry.space_group_name_H-M   'P 1'
#
loop_
_entity.id
_entity.type
_entity.pdbx_description
1 polymer ?
#
loop_
_entity_poly.entity_id
_entity_poly.type
_entity_poly.pdbx_seq_one_letter_code
_entity_poly.pdbx_strand_id
1 'polypeptide(L)'
;MESKMEIMQSFPKNIELSYEIITHKKVFSCQMVMAIPEGKKYFAWFSKQNQCIFMEVDIKTKKICNIQIETSNIKCKDTILYGSIFLYNNRPFFCIEDLLYQDGKNTSFIPIQEKLVRISTLLEKDGLLNVTYCQNNITFGVPLLCPNFSQEMNFAIKELPYKIKELHFYSQEKPRHHYAMKYMYQNNSNNSSNSRSNVNTEKEKKKEKEKERPYKKPRDTIFLVKPDLQNDIYHLYAHDSILKCEYLYDTAYISDYKTSVLMNGLFRTIKENVNLDALEESDDEEEFENDTLDKYVDLKKSYYMSCIFNYKFKKWSPIKVVEHGSPSMLVRKHELSIK
;
A
#
# COMPACT_ATOMS: atom_id res chain seq x y z
N MET A 1 44.46 -8.16 -4.04
CA MET A 1 43.01 -8.40 -4.01
C MET A 1 42.67 -8.60 -2.55
N GLU A 2 41.86 -7.74 -1.94
CA GLU A 2 41.52 -7.88 -0.51
C GLU A 2 40.83 -9.24 -0.30
N SER A 3 41.21 -9.93 0.77
CA SER A 3 40.56 -11.19 1.12
C SER A 3 39.14 -10.93 1.65
N LYS A 4 38.22 -11.89 1.48
CA LYS A 4 36.87 -11.79 2.07
C LYS A 4 36.91 -11.52 3.58
N MET A 5 37.96 -11.97 4.27
CA MET A 5 38.15 -11.75 5.69
C MET A 5 38.51 -10.29 6.02
N GLU A 6 39.35 -9.64 5.21
CA GLU A 6 39.71 -8.22 5.35
C GLU A 6 38.51 -7.30 5.08
N ILE A 7 37.70 -7.63 4.06
CA ILE A 7 36.45 -6.92 3.74
C ILE A 7 35.47 -7.00 4.92
N MET A 8 35.30 -8.19 5.50
CA MET A 8 34.42 -8.38 6.66
C MET A 8 34.93 -7.66 7.92
N GLN A 9 36.23 -7.44 8.05
CA GLN A 9 36.81 -6.70 9.18
C GLN A 9 36.65 -5.19 9.02
N SER A 10 36.71 -4.68 7.79
CA SER A 10 36.58 -3.26 7.47
C SER A 10 35.13 -2.81 7.30
N PHE A 11 34.21 -3.73 6.99
CA PHE A 11 32.79 -3.45 6.95
C PHE A 11 32.24 -3.06 8.34
N PRO A 12 31.37 -2.02 8.45
CA PRO A 12 30.83 -1.60 9.74
C PRO A 12 30.11 -2.75 10.46
N LYS A 13 30.50 -3.02 11.71
CA LYS A 13 30.01 -4.18 12.49
C LYS A 13 28.59 -4.01 13.02
N ASN A 14 28.14 -2.77 13.23
CA ASN A 14 26.86 -2.43 13.84
C ASN A 14 25.92 -1.74 12.84
N ILE A 15 25.66 -2.38 11.69
CA ILE A 15 24.63 -1.89 10.78
C ILE A 15 23.26 -2.31 11.30
N GLU A 16 22.52 -1.35 11.84
CA GLU A 16 21.07 -1.49 12.02
C GLU A 16 20.37 -1.17 10.71
N LEU A 17 19.65 -2.16 10.18
CA LEU A 17 18.65 -1.92 9.14
C LEU A 17 17.48 -1.15 9.76
N SER A 18 16.83 -0.31 8.95
CA SER A 18 15.63 0.42 9.37
C SER A 18 14.61 -0.54 10.03
N TYR A 19 14.01 -0.10 11.14
CA TYR A 19 13.08 -0.91 11.92
C TYR A 19 11.80 -1.21 11.12
N GLU A 20 11.71 -2.42 10.58
CA GLU A 20 10.54 -2.94 9.87
C GLU A 20 9.48 -3.42 10.87
N ILE A 21 8.33 -2.75 10.90
CA ILE A 21 7.15 -3.26 11.61
C ILE A 21 6.31 -4.04 10.61
N ILE A 22 6.33 -5.38 10.69
CA ILE A 22 5.56 -6.25 9.80
C ILE A 22 4.07 -6.09 10.11
N THR A 23 3.28 -5.74 9.09
CA THR A 23 1.83 -5.58 9.23
C THR A 23 1.07 -6.28 8.11
N HIS A 24 -0.15 -6.72 8.41
CA HIS A 24 -0.88 -7.67 7.57
C HIS A 24 -2.19 -7.15 6.94
N LYS A 25 -2.59 -5.87 7.13
CA LYS A 25 -3.77 -5.19 6.51
C LYS A 25 -4.10 -3.88 7.26
N LYS A 26 -3.27 -2.85 7.17
CA LYS A 26 -3.59 -1.51 7.70
C LYS A 26 -3.14 -0.48 6.68
N VAL A 27 -4.01 0.47 6.32
CA VAL A 27 -3.58 1.69 5.63
C VAL A 27 -3.16 2.67 6.72
N PHE A 28 -1.89 3.07 6.69
CA PHE A 28 -1.32 4.01 7.66
C PHE A 28 -1.54 5.44 7.18
N SER A 29 -1.66 6.40 8.09
CA SER A 29 -1.37 7.81 7.80
C SER A 29 0.11 7.92 7.43
N CYS A 30 0.41 7.66 6.16
CA CYS A 30 1.74 7.73 5.58
C CYS A 30 1.84 8.96 4.68
N GLN A 31 3.04 9.53 4.63
CA GLN A 31 3.37 10.58 3.67
C GLN A 31 4.11 10.05 2.46
N MET A 32 4.58 8.82 2.54
CA MET A 32 5.33 8.17 1.49
C MET A 32 5.16 6.67 1.60
N VAL A 33 4.98 6.05 0.45
CA VAL A 33 4.95 4.60 0.27
C VAL A 33 5.98 4.24 -0.78
N MET A 34 6.80 3.23 -0.48
CA MET A 34 7.74 2.65 -1.43
C MET A 34 7.31 1.24 -1.82
N ALA A 35 7.24 0.95 -3.12
CA ALA A 35 6.97 -0.40 -3.61
C ALA A 35 8.28 -1.17 -3.82
N ILE A 36 8.57 -2.12 -2.93
CA ILE A 36 9.82 -2.86 -2.93
C ILE A 36 9.71 -4.10 -3.82
N PRO A 37 10.61 -4.27 -4.80
CA PRO A 37 10.58 -5.40 -5.71
C PRO A 37 10.87 -6.73 -5.00
N GLU A 38 10.37 -7.82 -5.59
CA GLU A 38 10.76 -9.17 -5.20
C GLU A 38 12.20 -9.45 -5.65
N GLY A 39 13.10 -9.51 -4.67
CA GLY A 39 14.52 -9.73 -4.92
C GLY A 39 15.27 -10.20 -3.68
N LYS A 40 16.52 -10.58 -3.90
CA LYS A 40 17.49 -10.91 -2.83
C LYS A 40 18.02 -9.62 -2.22
N LYS A 41 18.23 -9.59 -0.90
CA LYS A 41 18.72 -8.40 -0.20
C LYS A 41 20.24 -8.32 -0.27
N TYR A 42 20.77 -7.12 -0.51
CA TYR A 42 22.20 -6.87 -0.61
C TYR A 42 22.58 -5.56 0.09
N PHE A 43 23.80 -5.54 0.62
CA PHE A 43 24.55 -4.30 0.74
C PHE A 43 25.33 -4.06 -0.55
N ALA A 44 25.31 -2.84 -1.06
CA ALA A 44 26.24 -2.35 -2.08
C ALA A 44 27.19 -1.35 -1.42
N TRP A 45 28.46 -1.72 -1.27
CA TRP A 45 29.46 -0.91 -0.59
C TRP A 45 30.49 -0.38 -1.59
N PHE A 46 30.54 0.94 -1.73
CA PHE A 46 31.56 1.64 -2.49
C PHE A 46 32.74 1.94 -1.56
N SER A 47 33.83 1.19 -1.69
CA SER A 47 35.00 1.31 -0.84
C SER A 47 35.94 2.45 -1.29
N LYS A 48 36.89 2.84 -0.44
CA LYS A 48 37.95 3.81 -0.79
C LYS A 48 38.81 3.35 -1.95
N GLN A 49 38.97 2.04 -2.13
CA GLN A 49 39.85 1.40 -3.09
C GLN A 49 39.24 1.32 -4.51
N ASN A 50 38.25 2.16 -4.83
CA ASN A 50 37.54 2.12 -6.11
C ASN A 50 36.91 0.74 -6.41
N GLN A 51 36.36 0.09 -5.37
CA GLN A 51 35.62 -1.16 -5.53
C GLN A 51 34.16 -0.96 -5.14
N CYS A 52 33.28 -1.66 -5.85
CA CYS A 52 31.91 -1.91 -5.43
C CYS A 52 31.82 -3.35 -4.93
N ILE A 53 31.43 -3.51 -3.68
CA ILE A 53 31.34 -4.80 -3.00
C ILE A 53 29.87 -5.09 -2.74
N PHE A 54 29.33 -6.10 -3.41
CA PHE A 54 27.97 -6.59 -3.18
C PHE A 54 28.00 -7.72 -2.15
N MET A 55 27.25 -7.55 -1.06
CA MET A 55 27.16 -8.53 0.02
C MET A 55 25.72 -9.01 0.16
N GLU A 56 25.47 -10.26 -0.23
CA GLU A 56 24.14 -10.88 -0.13
C GLU A 56 23.80 -11.12 1.34
N VAL A 57 22.61 -10.68 1.75
CA VAL A 57 22.10 -10.83 3.11
C VAL A 57 21.02 -11.90 3.12
N ASP A 58 21.25 -12.97 3.88
CA ASP A 58 20.22 -13.97 4.13
C ASP A 58 19.13 -13.37 5.03
N ILE A 59 17.89 -13.35 4.53
CA ILE A 59 16.77 -12.66 5.20
C ILE A 59 16.42 -13.32 6.55
N LYS A 60 16.64 -14.63 6.69
CA LYS A 60 16.27 -15.40 7.88
C LYS A 60 17.28 -15.23 9.01
N THR A 61 18.55 -15.31 8.68
CA THR A 61 19.68 -15.25 9.63
C THR A 61 20.22 -13.83 9.79
N LYS A 62 19.89 -12.92 8.88
CA LYS A 62 20.43 -11.55 8.77
C LYS A 62 21.96 -11.51 8.64
N LYS A 63 22.56 -12.60 8.16
CA LYS A 63 24.01 -12.72 7.96
C LYS A 63 24.38 -12.52 6.50
N ILE A 64 25.59 -12.02 6.27
CA ILE A 64 26.19 -11.97 4.94
C ILE A 64 26.53 -13.40 4.53
N CYS A 65 25.95 -13.87 3.43
CA CYS A 65 26.14 -15.23 2.93
C CYS A 65 26.97 -15.30 1.64
N ASN A 66 27.07 -14.19 0.90
CA ASN A 66 27.88 -14.11 -0.31
C ASN A 66 28.51 -12.71 -0.46
N ILE A 67 29.70 -12.65 -1.05
CA ILE A 67 30.44 -11.40 -1.31
C ILE A 67 30.97 -11.45 -2.74
N GLN A 68 30.62 -10.44 -3.52
CA GLN A 68 31.10 -10.19 -4.87
C GLN A 68 31.81 -8.84 -4.90
N ILE A 69 32.97 -8.78 -5.54
CA ILE A 69 33.82 -7.58 -5.57
C ILE A 69 34.03 -7.20 -7.02
N GLU A 70 33.75 -5.94 -7.34
CA GLU A 70 33.77 -5.42 -8.69
C GLU A 70 34.53 -4.10 -8.68
N THR A 71 35.27 -3.79 -9.75
CA THR A 71 35.91 -2.48 -9.89
C THR A 71 34.88 -1.41 -10.18
N SER A 72 35.00 -0.26 -9.52
CA SER A 72 34.06 0.86 -9.63
C SER A 72 34.79 2.18 -9.87
N ASN A 73 34.41 2.85 -10.96
CA ASN A 73 34.86 4.20 -11.28
C ASN A 73 33.93 5.29 -10.70
N ILE A 74 33.04 4.94 -9.78
CA ILE A 74 32.12 5.88 -9.14
C ILE A 74 32.90 6.86 -8.26
N LYS A 75 32.44 8.11 -8.22
CA LYS A 75 33.03 9.15 -7.36
C LYS A 75 32.77 8.93 -5.88
N CYS A 76 31.59 8.44 -5.51
CA CYS A 76 31.26 8.14 -4.12
C CYS A 76 32.20 7.05 -3.54
N LYS A 77 32.64 7.30 -2.30
CA LYS A 77 33.51 6.43 -1.50
C LYS A 77 32.90 6.28 -0.12
N ASP A 78 33.30 5.22 0.58
CA ASP A 78 32.77 4.83 1.90
C ASP A 78 31.25 4.97 2.02
N THR A 79 30.55 4.56 0.96
CA THR A 79 29.09 4.70 0.88
C THR A 79 28.49 3.31 0.85
N ILE A 80 27.52 3.06 1.72
CA ILE A 80 26.84 1.76 1.84
C ILE A 80 25.37 1.97 1.57
N LEU A 81 24.89 1.35 0.51
CA LEU A 81 23.48 1.27 0.15
C LEU A 81 22.93 -0.09 0.57
N TYR A 82 21.68 -0.13 0.96
CA TYR A 82 20.92 -1.36 1.18
C TYR A 82 19.77 -1.44 0.19
N GLY A 83 19.50 -2.63 -0.31
CA GLY A 83 18.51 -2.79 -1.36
C GLY A 83 18.23 -4.23 -1.75
N SER A 84 17.41 -4.36 -2.79
CA SER A 84 17.07 -5.64 -3.42
C SER A 84 17.67 -5.74 -4.82
N ILE A 85 18.35 -6.84 -5.11
CA ILE A 85 18.67 -7.22 -6.49
C ILE A 85 17.55 -8.10 -7.03
N PHE A 86 16.96 -7.68 -8.14
CA PHE A 86 15.96 -8.43 -8.90
C PHE A 86 16.34 -8.49 -10.39
N LEU A 87 15.75 -9.43 -11.13
CA LEU A 87 16.00 -9.59 -12.56
C LEU A 87 14.81 -9.06 -13.36
N TYR A 88 15.10 -8.28 -14.39
CA TYR A 88 14.14 -7.92 -15.42
C TYR A 88 14.79 -8.10 -16.79
N ASN A 89 14.14 -8.87 -17.68
CA ASN A 89 14.68 -9.27 -18.99
C ASN A 89 16.12 -9.81 -18.91
N ASN A 90 16.38 -10.67 -17.92
CA ASN A 90 17.71 -11.25 -17.60
C ASN A 90 18.81 -10.21 -17.27
N ARG A 91 18.44 -8.97 -17.00
CA ARG A 91 19.36 -7.93 -16.51
C ARG A 91 19.14 -7.71 -15.01
N PRO A 92 20.21 -7.67 -14.22
CA PRO A 92 20.11 -7.39 -12.79
C PRO A 92 19.91 -5.90 -12.52
N PHE A 93 18.96 -5.59 -11.64
CA PHE A 93 18.69 -4.25 -11.14
C PHE A 93 18.87 -4.24 -9.63
N PHE A 94 19.65 -3.27 -9.13
CA PHE A 94 19.77 -2.97 -7.71
C PHE A 94 18.78 -1.85 -7.35
N CYS A 95 17.71 -2.20 -6.65
CA CYS A 95 16.74 -1.26 -6.11
C CYS A 95 17.22 -0.74 -4.76
N ILE A 96 17.56 0.54 -4.66
CA ILE A 96 18.09 1.19 -3.46
C ILE A 96 16.94 1.48 -2.49
N GLU A 97 16.91 0.78 -1.36
CA GLU A 97 15.86 0.92 -0.34
C GLU A 97 16.28 1.85 0.80
N ASP A 98 17.57 1.89 1.13
CA ASP A 98 18.11 2.72 2.19
C ASP A 98 19.56 3.13 1.90
N LEU A 99 19.94 4.30 2.41
CA LEU A 99 21.31 4.78 2.50
C LEU A 99 21.73 4.60 3.94
N LEU A 100 22.70 3.73 4.20
CA LEU A 100 23.15 3.37 5.55
C LEU A 100 24.41 4.11 5.99
N TYR A 101 25.33 4.33 5.04
CA TYR A 101 26.53 5.13 5.24
C TYR A 101 26.77 6.00 4.02
N GLN A 102 27.24 7.23 4.25
CA GLN A 102 27.70 8.14 3.22
C GLN A 102 29.01 8.77 3.70
N ASP A 103 30.07 8.67 2.89
CA ASP A 103 31.41 9.17 3.21
C ASP A 103 31.90 8.71 4.60
N GLY A 104 31.63 7.44 4.93
CA GLY A 104 32.03 6.81 6.20
C GLY A 104 31.16 7.18 7.41
N LYS A 105 30.14 8.03 7.24
CA LYS A 105 29.23 8.43 8.32
C LYS A 105 27.94 7.63 8.29
N ASN A 106 27.54 7.11 9.44
CA ASN A 106 26.27 6.41 9.61
C ASN A 106 25.10 7.40 9.44
N THR A 107 24.10 7.02 8.66
CA THR A 107 22.94 7.85 8.31
C THR A 107 21.64 7.39 8.99
N SER A 108 21.67 6.45 9.94
CA SER A 108 20.48 5.91 10.61
C SER A 108 19.60 6.96 11.30
N PHE A 109 20.21 8.06 11.75
CA PHE A 109 19.51 9.17 12.40
C PHE A 109 18.78 10.11 11.44
N ILE A 110 19.12 10.02 10.14
CA ILE A 110 18.61 10.88 9.08
C ILE A 110 17.23 10.37 8.62
N PRO A 111 16.22 11.24 8.47
CA PRO A 111 14.91 10.85 7.92
C PRO A 111 15.02 10.29 6.50
N ILE A 112 14.15 9.34 6.15
CA ILE A 112 14.17 8.69 4.84
C ILE A 112 14.05 9.67 3.67
N GLN A 113 13.29 10.76 3.83
CA GLN A 113 13.09 11.76 2.77
C GLN A 113 14.42 12.44 2.42
N GLU A 114 15.20 12.81 3.43
CA GLU A 114 16.53 13.39 3.22
C GLU A 114 17.50 12.36 2.65
N LYS A 115 17.41 11.09 3.09
CA LYS A 115 18.18 10.00 2.48
C LYS A 115 17.87 9.81 1.00
N LEU A 116 16.61 9.89 0.59
CA LEU A 116 16.20 9.79 -0.83
C LEU A 116 16.76 10.93 -1.68
N VAL A 117 16.79 12.16 -1.16
CA VAL A 117 17.44 13.30 -1.84
C VAL A 117 18.94 13.03 -2.04
N ARG A 118 19.61 12.50 -1.02
CA ARG A 118 21.03 12.09 -1.10
C ARG A 118 21.22 10.97 -2.13
N ILE A 119 20.33 9.96 -2.15
CA ILE A 119 20.35 8.88 -3.14
C ILE A 119 20.17 9.43 -4.56
N SER A 120 19.23 10.35 -4.79
CA SER A 120 19.05 11.01 -6.11
C SER A 120 20.34 11.70 -6.54
N THR A 121 21.03 12.36 -5.60
CA THR A 121 22.32 13.01 -5.87
C THR A 121 23.40 11.98 -6.26
N LEU A 122 23.48 10.83 -5.57
CA LEU A 122 24.39 9.74 -5.92
C LEU A 122 24.09 9.19 -7.34
N LEU A 123 22.80 9.03 -7.65
CA LEU A 123 22.32 8.54 -8.94
C LEU A 123 22.68 9.47 -10.10
N GLU A 124 22.39 10.76 -9.97
CA GLU A 124 22.55 11.75 -11.03
C GLU A 124 23.97 12.31 -11.14
N LYS A 125 24.59 12.70 -10.03
CA LYS A 125 25.85 13.48 -10.03
C LYS A 125 27.09 12.60 -9.89
N ASP A 126 26.98 11.49 -9.14
CA ASP A 126 28.12 10.62 -8.88
C ASP A 126 28.24 9.46 -9.88
N GLY A 127 27.30 9.38 -10.84
CA GLY A 127 27.38 8.54 -12.02
C GLY A 127 26.75 7.16 -11.87
N LEU A 128 25.97 6.88 -10.81
CA LEU A 128 25.33 5.57 -10.63
C LEU A 128 24.28 5.23 -11.71
N LEU A 129 23.60 6.23 -12.31
CA LEU A 129 22.59 5.99 -13.36
C LEU A 129 23.18 5.58 -14.71
N ASN A 130 24.39 6.05 -15.03
CA ASN A 130 24.93 6.02 -16.39
C ASN A 130 25.93 4.89 -16.64
N VAL A 131 26.07 3.95 -15.70
CA VAL A 131 27.13 2.97 -15.77
C VAL A 131 26.59 1.59 -15.43
N THR A 132 26.67 0.70 -16.43
CA THR A 132 26.64 -0.75 -16.26
C THR A 132 27.85 -1.15 -15.42
N TYR A 133 27.72 -1.11 -14.10
CA TYR A 133 28.78 -1.58 -13.20
C TYR A 133 28.80 -3.10 -13.24
N CYS A 134 30.02 -3.63 -13.18
CA CYS A 134 30.37 -5.04 -13.16
C CYS A 134 30.42 -5.69 -14.56
N GLN A 135 31.23 -6.73 -14.69
CA GLN A 135 31.07 -7.71 -15.79
C GLN A 135 29.63 -8.26 -15.87
N ASN A 136 28.84 -8.07 -14.80
CA ASN A 136 27.44 -8.45 -14.64
C ASN A 136 26.40 -7.36 -14.99
N ASN A 137 26.79 -6.15 -15.45
CA ASN A 137 25.87 -5.10 -15.93
C ASN A 137 24.70 -4.77 -14.97
N ILE A 138 24.97 -4.52 -13.69
CA ILE A 138 23.93 -4.18 -12.69
C ILE A 138 23.54 -2.72 -12.83
N THR A 139 22.25 -2.44 -12.99
CA THR A 139 21.68 -1.08 -13.04
C THR A 139 21.12 -0.67 -11.68
N PHE A 140 21.48 0.52 -11.20
CA PHE A 140 20.96 1.08 -9.96
C PHE A 140 19.69 1.90 -10.19
N GLY A 141 18.73 1.82 -9.28
CA GLY A 141 17.52 2.63 -9.30
C GLY A 141 16.85 2.70 -7.93
N VAL A 142 15.80 3.51 -7.81
CA VAL A 142 14.98 3.61 -6.59
C VAL A 142 13.65 2.86 -6.74
N PRO A 143 13.01 2.45 -5.65
CA PRO A 143 11.65 1.93 -5.65
C PRO A 143 10.65 2.92 -6.29
N LEU A 144 9.50 2.41 -6.71
CA LEU A 144 8.37 3.27 -7.03
C LEU A 144 7.93 4.01 -5.75
N LEU A 145 7.96 5.34 -5.79
CA LEU A 145 7.60 6.24 -4.69
C LEU A 145 6.21 6.82 -4.94
N CYS A 146 5.35 6.81 -3.93
CA CYS A 146 4.03 7.46 -3.96
C CYS A 146 3.77 8.21 -2.66
N PRO A 147 3.04 9.34 -2.67
CA PRO A 147 2.74 10.11 -1.46
C PRO A 147 1.80 9.36 -0.49
N ASN A 148 1.02 8.42 -0.99
CA ASN A 148 0.10 7.62 -0.21
C ASN A 148 -0.17 6.29 -0.93
N PHE A 149 -0.82 5.36 -0.23
CA PHE A 149 -1.30 4.13 -0.85
C PHE A 149 -2.67 4.39 -1.45
N SER A 150 -2.68 4.70 -2.75
CA SER A 150 -3.88 5.05 -3.50
C SER A 150 -4.18 4.06 -4.62
N GLN A 151 -5.28 4.31 -5.34
CA GLN A 151 -5.59 3.55 -6.55
C GLN A 151 -4.55 3.77 -7.63
N GLU A 152 -4.04 4.99 -7.79
CA GLU A 152 -2.99 5.35 -8.75
C GLU A 152 -1.70 4.57 -8.48
N MET A 153 -1.30 4.44 -7.20
CA MET A 153 -0.17 3.60 -6.84
C MET A 153 -0.41 2.14 -7.25
N ASN A 154 -1.61 1.60 -7.03
CA ASN A 154 -1.92 0.23 -7.43
C ASN A 154 -1.93 0.06 -8.96
N PHE A 155 -2.39 1.06 -9.72
CA PHE A 155 -2.28 1.05 -11.18
C PHE A 155 -0.82 1.11 -11.61
N ALA A 156 -0.03 2.04 -11.05
CA ALA A 156 1.40 2.15 -11.34
C ALA A 156 2.15 0.84 -11.05
N ILE A 157 1.85 0.17 -9.93
CA ILE A 157 2.43 -1.14 -9.60
C ILE A 157 2.04 -2.22 -10.62
N LYS A 158 0.81 -2.20 -11.15
CA LYS A 158 0.37 -3.17 -12.18
C LYS A 158 1.11 -3.01 -13.50
N GLU A 159 1.52 -1.79 -13.84
CA GLU A 159 2.30 -1.50 -15.05
C GLU A 159 3.80 -1.80 -14.88
N LEU A 160 4.27 -2.08 -13.65
CA LEU A 160 5.68 -2.41 -13.43
C LEU A 160 6.03 -3.75 -14.09
N PRO A 161 7.19 -3.84 -14.75
CA PRO A 161 7.56 -5.07 -15.46
C PRO A 161 8.21 -6.12 -14.54
N TYR A 162 8.12 -5.93 -13.23
CA TYR A 162 8.66 -6.81 -12.19
C TYR A 162 7.68 -6.89 -11.01
N LYS A 163 7.76 -7.99 -10.25
CA LYS A 163 6.87 -8.21 -9.11
C LYS A 163 7.27 -7.36 -7.91
N ILE A 164 6.28 -6.84 -7.21
CA ILE A 164 6.43 -6.17 -5.91
C ILE A 164 6.22 -7.19 -4.79
N LYS A 165 7.16 -7.25 -3.85
CA LYS A 165 7.10 -8.13 -2.68
C LYS A 165 6.35 -7.46 -1.52
N GLU A 166 6.68 -6.21 -1.26
CA GLU A 166 6.20 -5.49 -0.08
C GLU A 166 6.09 -3.99 -0.34
N LEU A 167 5.19 -3.35 0.40
CA LEU A 167 5.04 -1.91 0.45
C LEU A 167 5.56 -1.41 1.79
N HIS A 168 6.41 -0.40 1.75
CA HIS A 168 6.96 0.25 2.93
C HIS A 168 6.29 1.60 3.14
N PHE A 169 5.68 1.80 4.30
CA PHE A 169 4.90 2.99 4.65
C PHE A 169 5.65 3.85 5.66
N TYR A 170 5.90 5.11 5.31
CA TYR A 170 6.61 6.08 6.15
C TYR A 170 5.64 7.15 6.65
N SER A 171 5.64 7.39 7.98
CA SER A 171 4.76 8.35 8.66
C SER A 171 5.55 9.53 9.23
N GLN A 172 4.90 10.67 9.45
CA GLN A 172 5.52 11.84 10.11
C GLN A 172 5.85 11.62 11.57
N GLU A 173 5.01 10.89 12.28
CA GLU A 173 5.13 10.74 13.74
C GLU A 173 6.38 9.94 14.13
N LYS A 174 6.85 9.07 13.22
CA LYS A 174 8.00 8.19 13.43
C LYS A 174 8.89 8.17 12.18
N PRO A 175 9.64 9.24 11.88
CA PRO A 175 10.41 9.36 10.64
C PRO A 175 11.53 8.31 10.49
N ARG A 176 11.88 7.62 11.59
CA ARG A 176 12.89 6.54 11.64
C ARG A 176 12.32 5.13 11.51
N HIS A 177 10.99 4.98 11.55
CA HIS A 177 10.33 3.67 11.48
C HIS A 177 9.44 3.62 10.26
N HIS A 178 9.33 2.44 9.68
CA HIS A 178 8.37 2.21 8.60
C HIS A 178 7.62 0.90 8.82
N TYR A 179 6.39 0.88 8.33
CA TYR A 179 5.59 -0.34 8.33
C TYR A 179 5.81 -1.07 7.01
N ALA A 180 6.13 -2.35 7.08
CA ALA A 180 6.26 -3.19 5.90
C ALA A 180 5.00 -4.07 5.77
N MET A 181 4.36 -4.06 4.61
CA MET A 181 3.21 -4.91 4.30
C MET A 181 3.49 -5.72 3.05
N LYS A 182 3.29 -7.04 3.11
CA LYS A 182 3.36 -7.88 1.90
C LYS A 182 2.34 -7.44 0.86
N TYR A 183 2.80 -7.23 -0.37
CA TYR A 183 1.91 -6.90 -1.48
C TYR A 183 1.29 -8.19 -2.02
N MET A 184 -0.03 -8.34 -1.89
CA MET A 184 -0.78 -9.46 -2.46
C MET A 184 -1.54 -8.96 -3.68
N TYR A 185 -1.16 -9.44 -4.87
CA TYR A 185 -1.84 -9.13 -6.12
C TYR A 185 -3.32 -9.57 -6.03
N GLN A 186 -4.25 -8.61 -6.13
CA GLN A 186 -5.66 -8.94 -6.32
C GLN A 186 -5.92 -9.12 -7.81
N ASN A 187 -5.91 -10.37 -8.27
CA ASN A 187 -6.39 -10.73 -9.62
C ASN A 187 -7.90 -10.47 -9.69
N ASN A 188 -8.31 -9.35 -10.27
CA ASN A 188 -9.64 -9.23 -10.85
C ASN A 188 -9.60 -9.77 -12.27
N SER A 189 -9.59 -11.10 -12.40
CA SER A 189 -9.70 -11.80 -13.69
C SER A 189 -10.64 -13.00 -13.58
N ASN A 190 -11.92 -12.74 -13.31
CA ASN A 190 -12.99 -13.69 -13.62
C ASN A 190 -13.85 -13.12 -14.76
N ASN A 191 -13.26 -13.06 -15.94
CA ASN A 191 -13.99 -13.12 -17.20
C ASN A 191 -13.22 -14.06 -18.13
N SER A 192 -13.46 -15.36 -17.96
CA SER A 192 -13.33 -16.32 -19.04
C SER A 192 -14.57 -17.21 -19.03
N SER A 193 -15.49 -16.86 -19.92
CA SER A 193 -16.44 -17.79 -20.51
C SER A 193 -15.65 -18.93 -21.14
N ASN A 194 -15.69 -20.10 -20.52
CA ASN A 194 -15.31 -21.35 -21.19
C ASN A 194 -16.45 -22.34 -21.10
N SER A 195 -17.25 -22.32 -22.15
CA SER A 195 -18.05 -23.43 -22.64
C SER A 195 -17.12 -24.52 -23.19
N ARG A 196 -17.19 -25.73 -22.62
CA ARG A 196 -16.89 -27.05 -23.23
C ARG A 196 -17.09 -28.11 -22.15
N SER A 197 -18.24 -28.81 -22.17
CA SER A 197 -18.51 -30.06 -22.90
C SER A 197 -18.02 -31.30 -22.13
N ASN A 198 -19.03 -32.07 -21.70
CA ASN A 198 -19.03 -33.38 -21.05
C ASN A 198 -17.97 -34.37 -21.54
N VAL A 199 -17.31 -35.04 -20.59
CA VAL A 199 -17.09 -36.50 -20.64
C VAL A 199 -17.25 -37.06 -19.21
N ASN A 200 -18.23 -37.95 -19.05
CA ASN A 200 -18.45 -38.76 -17.85
C ASN A 200 -17.35 -39.82 -17.73
N THR A 201 -16.86 -40.10 -16.51
CA THR A 201 -16.93 -41.45 -15.92
C THR A 201 -16.52 -41.43 -14.43
N GLU A 202 -17.53 -41.61 -13.60
CA GLU A 202 -17.56 -42.50 -12.44
C GLU A 202 -16.37 -42.50 -11.46
N LYS A 203 -16.55 -41.77 -10.35
CA LYS A 203 -16.20 -42.22 -8.98
C LYS A 203 -16.80 -41.26 -7.94
N GLU A 204 -18.12 -41.22 -7.87
CA GLU A 204 -18.85 -40.55 -6.78
C GLU A 204 -19.50 -41.60 -5.86
N LYS A 205 -18.82 -41.89 -4.74
CA LYS A 205 -19.47 -42.33 -3.51
C LYS A 205 -18.73 -41.69 -2.33
N LYS A 206 -19.22 -40.51 -1.92
CA LYS A 206 -19.24 -39.97 -0.54
C LYS A 206 -19.63 -38.49 -0.55
N LYS A 207 -20.91 -38.22 -0.70
CA LYS A 207 -21.58 -37.04 -0.12
C LYS A 207 -22.95 -37.51 0.33
N GLU A 208 -23.22 -37.35 1.63
CA GLU A 208 -24.50 -36.85 2.16
C GLU A 208 -24.50 -36.99 3.68
N LYS A 209 -24.33 -35.84 4.34
CA LYS A 209 -24.94 -35.44 5.62
C LYS A 209 -24.46 -34.02 5.94
N GLU A 210 -24.81 -33.07 5.08
CA GLU A 210 -24.85 -31.68 5.49
C GLU A 210 -26.14 -31.49 6.30
N LYS A 211 -25.97 -31.35 7.61
CA LYS A 211 -27.03 -30.87 8.49
C LYS A 211 -27.27 -29.40 8.17
N GLU A 212 -28.47 -29.08 7.72
CA GLU A 212 -29.00 -27.72 7.68
C GLU A 212 -28.74 -27.03 9.02
N ARG A 213 -27.91 -25.97 9.00
CA ARG A 213 -27.76 -25.08 10.17
C ARG A 213 -28.86 -24.02 10.09
N PRO A 214 -29.54 -23.70 11.20
CA PRO A 214 -30.63 -22.74 11.19
C PRO A 214 -30.10 -21.34 10.84
N TYR A 215 -30.77 -20.66 9.91
CA TYR A 215 -30.51 -19.27 9.52
C TYR A 215 -30.58 -18.36 10.76
N LYS A 216 -29.42 -17.96 11.29
CA LYS A 216 -29.35 -16.87 12.27
C LYS A 216 -29.61 -15.55 11.56
N LYS A 217 -30.55 -14.76 12.08
CA LYS A 217 -30.82 -13.38 11.64
C LYS A 217 -29.48 -12.61 11.55
N PRO A 218 -29.18 -11.93 10.43
CA PRO A 218 -27.93 -11.19 10.30
C PRO A 218 -27.90 -10.08 11.36
N ARG A 219 -26.81 -10.04 12.13
CA ARG A 219 -26.58 -8.96 13.10
C ARG A 219 -26.25 -7.69 12.32
N ASP A 220 -27.00 -6.63 12.57
CA ASP A 220 -26.66 -5.31 12.09
C ASP A 220 -25.52 -4.71 12.93
N THR A 221 -24.75 -3.83 12.34
CA THR A 221 -23.48 -3.35 12.90
C THR A 221 -23.30 -1.87 12.57
N ILE A 222 -22.90 -1.08 13.55
CA ILE A 222 -22.88 0.38 13.41
C ILE A 222 -21.49 0.84 12.96
N PHE A 223 -21.46 1.60 11.88
CA PHE A 223 -20.28 2.28 11.36
C PHE A 223 -20.51 3.79 11.34
N LEU A 224 -19.44 4.56 11.39
CA LEU A 224 -19.49 5.96 11.03
C LEU A 224 -19.26 6.05 9.53
N VAL A 225 -20.18 6.66 8.79
CA VAL A 225 -20.15 6.70 7.33
C VAL A 225 -19.84 8.12 6.85
N LYS A 226 -18.91 8.23 5.90
CA LYS A 226 -18.52 9.49 5.26
C LYS A 226 -18.60 9.37 3.74
N PRO A 227 -19.00 10.42 3.01
CA PRO A 227 -19.12 10.36 1.56
C PRO A 227 -17.76 10.55 0.88
N ASP A 228 -17.65 10.06 -0.35
CA ASP A 228 -16.56 10.40 -1.27
C ASP A 228 -17.03 11.44 -2.30
N LEU A 229 -16.10 12.02 -3.06
CA LEU A 229 -16.43 12.92 -4.17
C LEU A 229 -17.29 12.18 -5.21
N GLN A 230 -16.92 10.94 -5.54
CA GLN A 230 -17.67 10.13 -6.50
C GLN A 230 -19.04 9.71 -5.97
N ASN A 231 -20.07 9.84 -6.81
CA ASN A 231 -21.44 9.40 -6.50
C ASN A 231 -21.48 7.92 -6.10
N ASP A 232 -22.38 7.60 -5.16
CA ASP A 232 -22.59 6.25 -4.60
C ASP A 232 -21.37 5.59 -3.94
N ILE A 233 -20.31 6.36 -3.67
CA ILE A 233 -19.16 5.90 -2.89
C ILE A 233 -19.21 6.48 -1.48
N TYR A 234 -19.23 5.59 -0.49
CA TYR A 234 -19.23 5.94 0.92
C TYR A 234 -18.25 5.06 1.69
N HIS A 235 -17.59 5.66 2.67
CA HIS A 235 -16.52 5.05 3.45
C HIS A 235 -17.03 4.70 4.86
N LEU A 236 -16.82 3.46 5.27
CA LEU A 236 -17.22 2.94 6.58
C LEU A 236 -16.06 3.04 7.56
N TYR A 237 -16.27 3.73 8.68
CA TYR A 237 -15.31 3.88 9.75
C TYR A 237 -15.75 3.08 10.98
N ALA A 238 -14.79 2.37 11.58
CA ALA A 238 -14.97 1.56 12.78
C ALA A 238 -14.12 2.12 13.94
N HIS A 239 -14.39 1.69 15.16
CA HIS A 239 -13.67 2.17 16.34
C HIS A 239 -12.48 1.26 16.68
N ASP A 240 -11.31 1.87 16.85
CA ASP A 240 -10.13 1.21 17.41
C ASP A 240 -10.07 1.46 18.92
N SER A 241 -10.37 0.43 19.70
CA SER A 241 -10.34 0.48 21.17
C SER A 241 -8.94 0.71 21.75
N ILE A 242 -7.87 0.44 20.99
CA ILE A 242 -6.47 0.61 21.43
C ILE A 242 -6.03 2.06 21.24
N LEU A 243 -6.37 2.65 20.09
CA LEU A 243 -5.99 4.02 19.72
C LEU A 243 -7.05 5.06 20.09
N LYS A 244 -8.22 4.63 20.58
CA LYS A 244 -9.40 5.44 20.91
C LYS A 244 -9.82 6.38 19.76
N CYS A 245 -9.66 5.93 18.52
CA CYS A 245 -9.95 6.71 17.33
C CYS A 245 -10.76 5.91 16.29
N GLU A 246 -11.30 6.60 15.31
CA GLU A 246 -12.01 6.01 14.17
C GLU A 246 -11.01 5.70 13.05
N TYR A 247 -11.14 4.53 12.42
CA TYR A 247 -10.32 4.14 11.27
C TYR A 247 -11.19 3.71 10.11
N LEU A 248 -10.75 4.01 8.88
CA LEU A 248 -11.40 3.56 7.67
C LEU A 248 -11.32 2.03 7.59
N TYR A 249 -12.48 1.38 7.60
CA TYR A 249 -12.62 -0.08 7.54
C TYR A 249 -12.77 -0.59 6.11
N ASP A 250 -13.74 -0.08 5.35
CA ASP A 250 -14.04 -0.51 3.98
C ASP A 250 -14.93 0.52 3.26
N THR A 251 -15.12 0.36 1.96
CA THR A 251 -16.14 1.09 1.18
C THR A 251 -17.48 0.37 1.29
N ALA A 252 -18.53 1.13 1.59
CA ALA A 252 -19.91 0.66 1.65
C ALA A 252 -20.35 0.05 0.32
N TYR A 253 -21.12 -1.04 0.41
CA TYR A 253 -21.72 -1.68 -0.74
C TYR A 253 -23.11 -1.10 -1.00
N ILE A 254 -23.21 -0.29 -2.05
CA ILE A 254 -24.45 0.29 -2.55
C ILE A 254 -24.83 -0.46 -3.81
N SER A 255 -25.76 -1.41 -3.69
CA SER A 255 -26.17 -2.27 -4.80
C SER A 255 -27.55 -1.98 -5.36
N ASP A 256 -28.38 -1.31 -4.57
CA ASP A 256 -29.75 -1.02 -4.95
C ASP A 256 -30.01 0.48 -4.93
N TYR A 257 -30.93 0.86 -5.81
CA TYR A 257 -31.35 2.24 -6.03
C TYR A 257 -31.88 2.88 -4.74
N LYS A 258 -32.61 2.13 -3.92
CA LYS A 258 -33.18 2.63 -2.66
C LYS A 258 -32.09 3.11 -1.70
N THR A 259 -31.00 2.35 -1.59
CA THR A 259 -29.86 2.68 -0.72
C THR A 259 -29.06 3.84 -1.30
N SER A 260 -28.87 3.89 -2.63
CA SER A 260 -28.27 5.06 -3.32
C SER A 260 -29.06 6.34 -3.05
N VAL A 261 -30.39 6.32 -3.20
CA VAL A 261 -31.26 7.49 -2.93
C VAL A 261 -31.16 7.92 -1.47
N LEU A 262 -31.22 6.98 -0.52
CA LEU A 262 -31.06 7.27 0.91
C LEU A 262 -29.73 7.98 1.18
N MET A 263 -28.63 7.41 0.69
CA MET A 263 -27.29 7.90 0.99
C MET A 263 -27.00 9.23 0.29
N ASN A 264 -27.46 9.41 -0.95
CA ASN A 264 -27.37 10.69 -1.65
C ASN A 264 -28.18 11.77 -0.94
N GLY A 265 -29.39 11.47 -0.44
CA GLY A 265 -30.18 12.42 0.35
C GLY A 265 -29.54 12.83 1.68
N LEU A 266 -28.67 11.99 2.25
CA LEU A 266 -27.96 12.31 3.51
C LEU A 266 -26.73 13.18 3.28
N PHE A 267 -25.97 12.93 2.22
CA PHE A 267 -24.63 13.48 2.03
C PHE A 267 -24.50 14.48 0.87
N ARG A 268 -25.49 14.53 -0.02
CA ARG A 268 -25.48 15.39 -1.22
C ARG A 268 -26.70 16.29 -1.25
N THR A 269 -26.51 17.50 -1.78
CA THR A 269 -27.61 18.42 -2.08
C THR A 269 -27.89 18.32 -3.57
N ILE A 270 -28.78 17.40 -3.95
CA ILE A 270 -29.23 17.27 -5.34
C ILE A 270 -30.50 18.11 -5.49
N LYS A 271 -30.38 19.31 -6.06
CA LYS A 271 -31.52 20.23 -6.28
C LYS A 271 -32.63 19.57 -7.11
N GLU A 272 -32.27 18.72 -8.07
CA GLU A 272 -33.18 17.99 -8.97
C GLU A 272 -34.11 16.98 -8.26
N ASN A 273 -33.75 16.53 -7.05
CA ASN A 273 -34.59 15.60 -6.28
C ASN A 273 -35.69 16.31 -5.49
N VAL A 274 -35.65 17.64 -5.39
CA VAL A 274 -36.63 18.43 -4.61
C VAL A 274 -37.73 18.99 -5.50
N ASN A 275 -37.41 19.45 -6.71
CA ASN A 275 -38.41 19.90 -7.67
C ASN A 275 -37.84 19.95 -9.10
N LEU A 276 -38.42 19.18 -10.03
CA LEU A 276 -38.05 19.18 -11.46
C LEU A 276 -38.46 20.48 -12.18
N ASP A 277 -39.37 21.27 -11.60
CA ASP A 277 -39.90 22.50 -12.18
C ASP A 277 -39.11 23.77 -11.77
N ALA A 278 -38.11 23.66 -10.90
CA ALA A 278 -37.36 24.82 -10.36
C ALA A 278 -36.17 25.26 -11.25
N LEU A 279 -36.05 24.71 -12.46
CA LEU A 279 -34.96 25.02 -13.40
C LEU A 279 -35.28 26.18 -14.36
N GLU A 280 -36.52 26.68 -14.41
CA GLU A 280 -36.92 27.72 -15.37
C GLU A 280 -37.04 29.14 -14.79
N GLU A 281 -36.99 29.31 -13.46
CA GLU A 281 -37.08 30.62 -12.82
C GLU A 281 -35.95 30.80 -11.79
N SER A 282 -34.98 31.67 -12.14
CA SER A 282 -33.80 32.13 -11.38
C SER A 282 -32.51 31.30 -11.46
N ASP A 283 -31.79 31.42 -12.57
CA ASP A 283 -30.32 31.36 -12.54
C ASP A 283 -29.81 32.72 -12.02
N ASP A 284 -29.45 32.79 -10.73
CA ASP A 284 -28.71 33.93 -10.15
C ASP A 284 -27.23 33.80 -10.55
N GLU A 285 -26.59 34.91 -10.97
CA GLU A 285 -25.23 34.95 -11.54
C GLU A 285 -24.12 34.33 -10.65
N GLU A 286 -24.37 34.12 -9.35
CA GLU A 286 -23.44 33.46 -8.41
C GLU A 286 -23.24 31.96 -8.70
N GLU A 287 -24.16 31.27 -9.38
CA GLU A 287 -24.04 29.83 -9.63
C GLU A 287 -23.02 29.49 -10.73
N PHE A 288 -22.63 30.48 -11.55
CA PHE A 288 -21.59 30.39 -12.59
C PHE A 288 -20.16 30.59 -12.07
N GLU A 289 -19.96 31.08 -10.84
CA GLU A 289 -18.61 31.40 -10.33
C GLU A 289 -17.98 30.27 -9.50
N ASN A 290 -18.75 29.25 -9.10
CA ASN A 290 -18.24 28.18 -8.24
C ASN A 290 -17.93 26.88 -9.00
N ASP A 291 -16.65 26.72 -9.35
CA ASP A 291 -16.06 25.58 -10.08
C ASP A 291 -15.55 24.44 -9.17
N THR A 292 -15.85 24.46 -7.86
CA THR A 292 -15.30 23.43 -6.96
C THR A 292 -16.00 22.07 -7.17
N LEU A 293 -15.19 21.01 -7.31
CA LEU A 293 -15.65 19.64 -7.56
C LEU A 293 -16.58 19.07 -6.46
N ASP A 294 -16.61 19.69 -5.29
CA ASP A 294 -17.40 19.30 -4.11
C ASP A 294 -18.69 20.12 -3.93
N LYS A 295 -19.04 21.02 -4.87
CA LYS A 295 -20.23 21.89 -4.82
C LYS A 295 -21.54 21.18 -4.46
N TYR A 296 -21.66 19.89 -4.79
CA TYR A 296 -22.87 19.08 -4.57
C TYR A 296 -22.73 18.02 -3.46
N VAL A 297 -21.62 17.99 -2.71
CA VAL A 297 -21.32 16.96 -1.70
C VAL A 297 -20.75 17.58 -0.43
N ASP A 298 -21.37 17.26 0.71
CA ASP A 298 -20.82 17.69 1.99
C ASP A 298 -19.85 16.64 2.55
N LEU A 299 -18.56 16.80 2.22
CA LEU A 299 -17.48 15.91 2.69
C LEU A 299 -17.21 16.02 4.19
N LYS A 300 -17.75 17.03 4.89
CA LYS A 300 -17.60 17.19 6.34
C LYS A 300 -18.69 16.45 7.11
N LYS A 301 -19.82 16.13 6.48
CA LYS A 301 -20.88 15.34 7.09
C LYS A 301 -20.44 13.90 7.36
N SER A 302 -20.86 13.40 8.51
CA SER A 302 -20.71 12.00 8.87
C SER A 302 -21.91 11.54 9.69
N TYR A 303 -22.35 10.31 9.45
CA TYR A 303 -23.51 9.73 10.13
C TYR A 303 -23.17 8.36 10.71
N TYR A 304 -23.64 8.09 11.92
CA TYR A 304 -23.62 6.74 12.46
C TYR A 304 -24.74 5.93 11.78
N MET A 305 -24.38 4.84 11.11
CA MET A 305 -25.33 4.05 10.34
C MET A 305 -25.25 2.58 10.71
N SER A 306 -26.44 1.98 10.89
CA SER A 306 -26.58 0.54 11.00
C SER A 306 -26.43 -0.09 9.61
N CYS A 307 -25.45 -1.00 9.49
CA CYS A 307 -25.08 -1.68 8.27
C CYS A 307 -25.28 -3.19 8.40
N ILE A 308 -25.62 -3.85 7.30
CA ILE A 308 -25.76 -5.30 7.21
C ILE A 308 -24.69 -5.91 6.32
N PHE A 309 -24.16 -7.06 6.74
CA PHE A 309 -23.17 -7.76 5.95
C PHE A 309 -23.83 -8.59 4.84
N ASN A 310 -23.46 -8.32 3.60
CA ASN A 310 -23.84 -9.13 2.45
C ASN A 310 -22.84 -10.27 2.27
N TYR A 311 -23.23 -11.50 2.64
CA TYR A 311 -22.36 -12.67 2.56
C TYR A 311 -21.94 -13.06 1.13
N LYS A 312 -22.75 -12.73 0.11
CA LYS A 312 -22.44 -13.03 -1.29
C LYS A 312 -21.28 -12.19 -1.80
N PHE A 313 -21.30 -10.90 -1.49
CA PHE A 313 -20.28 -9.94 -1.94
C PHE A 313 -19.19 -9.68 -0.89
N LYS A 314 -19.37 -10.21 0.33
CA LYS A 314 -18.50 -10.02 1.49
C LYS A 314 -18.25 -8.54 1.84
N LYS A 315 -19.30 -7.72 1.72
CA LYS A 315 -19.26 -6.28 1.99
C LYS A 315 -20.42 -5.83 2.88
N TRP A 316 -20.27 -4.69 3.54
CA TRP A 316 -21.29 -4.08 4.37
C TRP A 316 -22.12 -3.06 3.60
N SER A 317 -23.44 -3.10 3.78
CA SER A 317 -24.38 -2.19 3.13
C SER A 317 -25.13 -1.36 4.19
N PRO A 318 -25.17 -0.02 4.08
CA PRO A 318 -25.92 0.84 5.00
C PRO A 318 -27.42 0.60 4.91
N ILE A 319 -28.13 0.60 6.03
CA ILE A 319 -29.58 0.42 6.08
C ILE A 319 -30.29 1.68 6.59
N LYS A 320 -29.82 2.24 7.71
CA LYS A 320 -30.48 3.36 8.38
C LYS A 320 -29.51 4.18 9.23
N VAL A 321 -29.84 5.46 9.39
CA VAL A 321 -29.15 6.38 10.31
C VAL A 321 -29.54 6.09 11.76
N VAL A 322 -28.60 6.30 12.68
CA VAL A 322 -28.80 6.19 14.12
C VAL A 322 -28.92 7.59 14.72
N GLU A 323 -30.09 7.93 15.27
CA GLU A 323 -30.43 9.29 15.74
C GLU A 323 -29.59 9.79 16.93
N HIS A 324 -29.06 8.87 17.76
CA HIS A 324 -28.21 9.16 18.92
C HIS A 324 -26.87 8.41 18.83
N GLY A 325 -26.19 8.53 17.70
CA GLY A 325 -24.90 7.88 17.49
C GLY A 325 -23.81 8.41 18.42
N SER A 326 -23.06 7.50 19.04
CA SER A 326 -21.87 7.82 19.82
C SER A 326 -20.68 6.94 19.42
N PRO A 327 -19.43 7.39 19.65
CA PRO A 327 -18.25 6.60 19.33
C PRO A 327 -18.21 5.21 20.01
N SER A 328 -18.86 5.08 21.17
CA SER A 328 -18.99 3.82 21.91
C SER A 328 -19.88 2.77 21.22
N MET A 329 -20.75 3.18 20.30
CA MET A 329 -21.64 2.29 19.54
C MET A 329 -20.97 1.74 18.28
N LEU A 330 -19.85 2.33 17.85
CA LEU A 330 -19.12 1.89 16.67
C LEU A 330 -18.58 0.48 16.88
N VAL A 331 -18.70 -0.30 15.82
CA VAL A 331 -18.18 -1.66 15.81
C VAL A 331 -16.69 -1.68 16.09
N ARG A 332 -16.29 -2.61 16.96
CA ARG A 332 -14.89 -2.80 17.31
C ARG A 332 -14.23 -3.77 16.36
N LYS A 333 -12.94 -3.55 16.13
CA LYS A 333 -12.12 -4.38 15.23
C LYS A 333 -12.24 -5.89 15.44
N HIS A 334 -12.36 -6.36 16.69
CA HIS A 334 -12.48 -7.79 16.99
C HIS A 334 -13.86 -8.37 16.64
N GLU A 335 -14.89 -7.53 16.52
CA GLU A 335 -16.27 -7.94 16.20
C GLU A 335 -16.50 -8.11 14.70
N LEU A 336 -15.64 -7.48 13.88
CA LEU A 336 -15.67 -7.55 12.42
C LEU A 336 -14.97 -8.81 11.85
N SER A 337 -14.36 -9.62 12.71
CA SER A 337 -13.76 -10.89 12.33
C SER A 337 -14.87 -11.95 12.22
N ILE A 338 -15.43 -12.08 11.02
CA ILE A 338 -16.41 -13.13 10.71
C ILE A 338 -15.70 -14.48 10.83
N LYS A 339 -16.12 -15.29 11.81
CA LYS A 339 -15.68 -16.69 12.01
C LYS A 339 -16.27 -17.61 10.96
#